data_AF-A0A7J5CBJ0-F1
#
_entry.id   AF-A0A7J5CBJ0-F1
#
_cell.length_a   1.000
_cell.length_b   1.000
_cell.length_c   1.000
_cell.angle_alpha   90.00
_cell.angle_beta   90.00
_cell.angle_gamma   90.00
#
_symmetry.space_group_name_H-M   'P 1'
#
loop_
_entity.id
_entity.type
_entity.pdbx_description
1 polymer ?
#
loop_
_entity_poly.entity_id
_entity_poly.type
_entity_poly.pdbx_seq_one_letter_code
_entity_poly.pdbx_strand_id
1 'polypeptide(L)'
;MGFGFKTTWLAVRKQSPEEVADALQLADRERLSWDEGVDRAYASGVYVAGPVDGWTLAHGRRDLGPFDYSAADPRFPEWLAALSVRLGEVQFFVNERGWFAHGWAWAVNGVVLRAFATFDGAVPLFVGDPTPAEHQVGKGLRGYADTWRDWEEEDWDAWYESAPNEQDVLKLAARWSVHPLLVDSAQVGDGIYGTPARAA
;
A
#
# COMPACT_ATOMS: atom_id res chain seq x y z
N MET A 1 14.30 12.56 4.63
CA MET A 1 14.44 11.13 5.06
C MET A 1 13.34 10.31 4.40
N GLY A 2 13.57 9.03 4.03
CA GLY A 2 12.51 8.16 3.50
C GLY A 2 11.45 7.78 4.55
N PHE A 3 10.35 7.15 4.11
CA PHE A 3 9.32 6.57 4.99
C PHE A 3 9.26 5.05 4.79
N GLY A 4 8.47 4.31 5.59
CA GLY A 4 8.11 2.96 5.15
C GLY A 4 7.87 1.91 6.20
N PHE A 5 8.22 2.09 7.47
CA PHE A 5 7.82 1.13 8.52
C PHE A 5 6.57 1.61 9.22
N LYS A 6 5.63 0.71 9.53
CA LYS A 6 4.34 1.06 10.15
C LYS A 6 3.58 2.11 9.36
N THR A 7 3.63 1.98 8.04
CA THR A 7 2.96 2.89 7.12
C THR A 7 2.13 2.12 6.12
N THR A 8 1.11 2.81 5.63
CA THR A 8 0.35 2.45 4.45
C THR A 8 0.65 3.50 3.38
N TRP A 9 0.87 3.09 2.14
CA TRP A 9 1.11 4.04 1.06
C TRP A 9 0.55 3.58 -0.28
N LEU A 10 0.30 4.57 -1.12
CA LEU A 10 0.08 4.43 -2.54
C LEU A 10 1.31 4.90 -3.30
N ALA A 11 1.65 4.19 -4.37
CA ALA A 11 2.48 4.72 -5.45
C ALA A 11 1.59 4.88 -6.69
N VAL A 12 1.46 6.11 -7.17
CA VAL A 12 0.61 6.48 -8.30
C VAL A 12 1.48 6.94 -9.46
N ARG A 13 1.32 6.30 -10.62
CA ARG A 13 2.23 6.53 -11.75
C ARG A 13 1.88 7.81 -12.51
N LYS A 14 2.86 8.71 -12.69
CA LYS A 14 2.76 9.92 -13.55
C LYS A 14 1.55 10.83 -13.24
N GLN A 15 1.17 10.97 -11.98
CA GLN A 15 0.15 11.92 -11.53
C GLN A 15 0.78 12.99 -10.65
N SER A 16 0.19 14.18 -10.56
CA SER A 16 0.62 15.24 -9.64
C SER A 16 0.16 14.98 -8.20
N PRO A 17 0.82 15.57 -7.19
CA PRO A 17 0.33 15.54 -5.81
C PRO A 17 -1.11 16.06 -5.67
N GLU A 18 -1.49 17.08 -6.44
CA GLU A 18 -2.84 17.65 -6.47
C GLU A 18 -3.88 16.64 -6.94
N GLU A 19 -3.63 15.97 -8.07
CA GLU A 19 -4.53 14.95 -8.62
C GLU A 19 -4.72 13.78 -7.65
N VAL A 20 -3.65 13.36 -6.97
CA VAL A 20 -3.70 12.29 -5.98
C VAL A 20 -4.43 12.73 -4.70
N ALA A 21 -4.19 13.95 -4.22
CA ALA A 21 -4.92 14.51 -3.07
C ALA A 21 -6.42 14.69 -3.37
N ASP A 22 -6.79 15.09 -4.59
CA ASP A 22 -8.17 15.13 -5.08
C ASP A 22 -8.76 13.73 -5.23
N ALA A 23 -7.96 12.74 -5.62
CA ALA A 23 -8.37 11.35 -5.70
C ALA A 23 -8.78 10.78 -4.35
N LEU A 24 -7.95 11.06 -3.35
CA LEU A 24 -8.14 10.68 -1.96
C LEU A 24 -9.15 11.56 -1.20
N GLN A 25 -9.69 12.61 -1.86
CA GLN A 25 -10.63 13.56 -1.27
C GLN A 25 -10.09 14.18 0.04
N LEU A 26 -8.79 14.51 0.07
CA LEU A 26 -8.18 15.08 1.27
C LEU A 26 -8.79 16.46 1.58
N ALA A 27 -9.12 16.67 2.86
CA ALA A 27 -9.57 17.93 3.43
C ALA A 27 -8.41 18.63 4.16
N ASP A 28 -8.66 19.88 4.59
CA ASP A 28 -7.73 20.69 5.40
C ASP A 28 -6.29 20.70 4.86
N ARG A 29 -6.17 20.91 3.54
CA ARG A 29 -4.91 20.72 2.82
C ARG A 29 -3.90 21.80 3.16
N GLU A 30 -2.68 21.37 3.42
CA GLU A 30 -1.52 22.22 3.71
C GLU A 30 -0.34 21.81 2.84
N ARG A 31 0.41 22.78 2.31
CA ARG A 31 1.69 22.48 1.65
C ARG A 31 2.79 22.37 2.68
N LEU A 32 3.49 21.24 2.68
CA LEU A 32 4.59 20.97 3.60
C LEU A 32 5.81 20.48 2.83
N SER A 33 6.99 20.80 3.36
CA SER A 33 8.23 20.18 2.94
C SER A 33 8.16 18.66 3.12
N TRP A 34 9.02 17.93 2.41
CA TRP A 34 9.05 16.46 2.51
C TRP A 34 9.21 15.97 3.95
N ASP A 35 10.18 16.51 4.68
CA ASP A 35 10.49 16.04 6.03
C ASP A 35 9.34 16.34 7.01
N GLU A 36 8.76 17.54 6.96
CA GLU A 36 7.58 17.89 7.79
C GLU A 36 6.35 17.07 7.44
N GLY A 37 6.10 16.85 6.15
CA GLY A 37 4.98 16.06 5.66
C GLY A 37 5.08 14.60 6.10
N VAL A 38 6.29 14.01 6.00
CA VAL A 38 6.55 12.64 6.43
C VAL A 38 6.32 12.46 7.92
N ASP A 39 6.89 13.36 8.74
CA ASP A 39 6.76 13.31 10.20
C ASP A 39 5.28 13.45 10.62
N ARG A 40 4.54 14.37 9.99
CA ARG A 40 3.13 14.59 10.32
C ARG A 40 2.25 13.42 9.92
N ALA A 41 2.41 12.89 8.71
CA ALA A 41 1.65 11.73 8.21
C ALA A 41 1.93 10.44 9.00
N TYR A 42 3.11 10.32 9.61
CA TYR A 42 3.42 9.22 10.50
C TYR A 42 2.62 9.28 11.81
N ALA A 43 2.30 10.49 12.29
CA ALA A 43 1.42 10.70 13.44
C ALA A 43 -0.07 10.56 13.07
N SER A 44 -0.52 11.25 12.04
CA SER A 44 -1.89 11.18 11.53
C SER A 44 -2.03 11.82 10.13
N GLY A 45 -3.13 11.51 9.45
CA GLY A 45 -3.43 12.08 8.13
C GLY A 45 -2.63 11.44 7.01
N VAL A 46 -2.60 12.13 5.87
CA VAL A 46 -1.96 11.67 4.64
C VAL A 46 -1.09 12.79 4.10
N TYR A 47 0.13 12.43 3.70
CA TYR A 47 1.01 13.30 2.93
C TYR A 47 1.18 12.75 1.53
N VAL A 48 1.10 13.64 0.54
CA VAL A 48 1.19 13.33 -0.89
C VAL A 48 2.31 14.15 -1.50
N ALA A 49 3.33 13.50 -2.05
CA ALA A 49 4.48 14.18 -2.64
C ALA A 49 5.08 13.41 -3.82
N GLY A 50 5.76 14.13 -4.69
CA GLY A 50 6.39 13.61 -5.89
C GLY A 50 6.90 14.72 -6.81
N PRO A 51 7.44 14.37 -7.98
CA PRO A 51 7.68 13.00 -8.42
C PRO A 51 8.89 12.37 -7.72
N VAL A 52 8.82 11.07 -7.47
CA VAL A 52 9.92 10.19 -7.07
C VAL A 52 10.03 9.10 -8.13
N ASP A 53 11.04 9.15 -8.99
CA ASP A 53 11.23 8.21 -10.10
C ASP A 53 9.99 8.04 -11.00
N GLY A 54 9.24 9.12 -11.22
CA GLY A 54 8.01 9.12 -12.03
C GLY A 54 6.75 8.66 -11.30
N TRP A 55 6.83 8.47 -9.98
CA TRP A 55 5.71 8.15 -9.09
C TRP A 55 5.37 9.31 -8.16
N THR A 56 4.10 9.46 -7.85
CA THR A 56 3.64 10.28 -6.72
C THR A 56 3.23 9.36 -5.59
N LEU A 57 3.74 9.65 -4.40
CA LEU A 57 3.57 8.83 -3.22
C LEU A 57 2.56 9.50 -2.30
N ALA A 58 1.51 8.77 -1.92
CA ALA A 58 0.60 9.18 -0.87
C ALA A 58 0.75 8.21 0.30
N HIS A 59 1.09 8.70 1.49
CA HIS A 59 1.34 7.81 2.62
C HIS A 59 0.82 8.39 3.92
N GLY A 60 0.60 7.48 4.87
CA GLY A 60 0.20 7.78 6.24
C GLY A 60 0.27 6.51 7.08
N ARG A 61 0.00 6.61 8.37
CA ARG A 61 -0.01 5.43 9.22
C ARG A 61 -1.31 4.62 9.15
N ARG A 62 -2.45 5.30 9.23
CA ARG A 62 -3.80 4.67 9.24
C ARG A 62 -4.82 5.39 8.36
N ASP A 63 -4.57 6.64 8.00
CA ASP A 63 -5.59 7.53 7.45
C ASP A 63 -5.60 7.61 5.90
N LEU A 64 -4.95 6.70 5.17
CA LEU A 64 -4.91 6.69 3.70
C LEU A 64 -6.26 6.41 2.99
N GLY A 65 -7.20 5.76 3.67
CA GLY A 65 -8.48 5.28 3.15
C GLY A 65 -9.54 5.23 4.25
N PRO A 66 -10.83 5.14 3.89
CA PRO A 66 -11.94 5.31 4.82
C PRO A 66 -12.30 4.03 5.61
N PHE A 67 -11.41 3.04 5.63
CA PHE A 67 -11.62 1.74 6.25
C PHE A 67 -10.33 1.21 6.85
N ASP A 68 -10.43 0.25 7.76
CA ASP A 68 -9.28 -0.50 8.23
C ASP A 68 -8.79 -1.37 7.07
N TYR A 69 -7.50 -1.29 6.70
CA TYR A 69 -6.89 -2.08 5.60
C TYR A 69 -6.78 -3.58 5.93
N SER A 70 -7.76 -4.11 6.65
CA SER A 70 -7.96 -5.53 6.81
C SER A 70 -8.12 -6.15 5.42
N ALA A 71 -7.34 -7.20 5.18
CA ALA A 71 -7.42 -8.02 3.98
C ALA A 71 -8.83 -8.63 3.77
N ALA A 72 -9.65 -8.67 4.81
CA ALA A 72 -11.02 -9.17 4.76
C ALA A 72 -12.07 -8.08 4.44
N ASP A 73 -11.69 -6.80 4.31
CA ASP A 73 -12.66 -5.75 4.00
C ASP A 73 -13.02 -5.75 2.50
N PRO A 74 -14.27 -6.11 2.13
CA PRO A 74 -14.68 -6.18 0.73
C PRO A 74 -14.67 -4.81 0.04
N ARG A 75 -14.61 -3.71 0.79
CA ARG A 75 -14.54 -2.34 0.25
C ARG A 75 -13.16 -2.02 -0.32
N PHE A 76 -12.11 -2.73 0.10
CA PHE A 76 -10.75 -2.41 -0.32
C PHE A 76 -10.54 -2.58 -1.84
N PRO A 77 -10.87 -3.73 -2.47
CA PRO A 77 -10.72 -3.87 -3.91
C PRO A 77 -11.54 -2.85 -4.71
N GLU A 78 -12.76 -2.55 -4.26
CA GLU A 78 -13.64 -1.55 -4.90
C GLU A 78 -13.04 -0.13 -4.82
N TRP A 79 -12.52 0.24 -3.66
CA TRP A 79 -11.84 1.53 -3.46
C TRP A 79 -10.60 1.67 -4.33
N LEU A 80 -9.76 0.63 -4.37
CA LEU A 80 -8.54 0.65 -5.18
C LEU A 80 -8.85 0.69 -6.68
N ALA A 81 -9.85 -0.07 -7.13
CA ALA A 81 -10.37 0.00 -8.48
C ALA A 81 -10.83 1.44 -8.82
N ALA A 82 -11.68 2.04 -7.98
CA ALA A 82 -12.20 3.39 -8.19
C ALA A 82 -11.08 4.45 -8.24
N LEU A 83 -10.05 4.34 -7.40
CA LEU A 83 -8.87 5.20 -7.48
C LEU A 83 -8.14 5.03 -8.81
N SER A 84 -7.93 3.79 -9.27
CA SER A 84 -7.24 3.53 -10.53
C SER A 84 -8.03 4.00 -11.77
N VAL A 85 -9.37 4.10 -11.71
CA VAL A 85 -10.15 4.75 -12.78
C VAL A 85 -9.74 6.22 -12.93
N ARG A 86 -9.50 6.91 -11.81
CA ARG A 86 -9.16 8.34 -11.81
C ARG A 86 -7.69 8.60 -12.07
N LEU A 87 -6.82 7.72 -11.58
CA LEU A 87 -5.36 7.94 -11.53
C LEU A 87 -4.59 7.08 -12.54
N GLY A 88 -5.26 6.17 -13.25
CA GLY A 88 -4.65 5.25 -14.21
C GLY A 88 -4.04 4.03 -13.51
N GLU A 89 -2.83 4.17 -12.98
CA GLU A 89 -2.07 3.06 -12.37
C GLU A 89 -1.75 3.37 -10.91
N VAL A 90 -2.25 2.51 -10.01
CA VAL A 90 -2.15 2.68 -8.55
C VAL A 90 -1.65 1.38 -7.94
N GLN A 91 -0.57 1.48 -7.19
CA GLN A 91 -0.06 0.40 -6.33
C GLN A 91 -0.28 0.79 -4.88
N PHE A 92 -0.65 -0.18 -4.05
CA PHE A 92 -0.88 -0.02 -2.62
C PHE A 92 0.05 -0.93 -1.86
N PHE A 93 0.48 -0.50 -0.67
CA PHE A 93 1.32 -1.28 0.24
C PHE A 93 1.00 -0.96 1.70
N VAL A 94 1.15 -1.95 2.59
CA VAL A 94 0.98 -1.80 4.04
C VAL A 94 1.95 -2.72 4.80
N ASN A 95 2.53 -2.23 5.90
CA ASN A 95 3.38 -3.03 6.80
C ASN A 95 3.25 -2.64 8.30
N GLU A 96 2.03 -2.58 8.82
CA GLU A 96 1.78 -2.24 10.22
C GLU A 96 2.01 -3.44 11.15
N ARG A 97 3.11 -3.38 11.91
CA ARG A 97 3.49 -4.38 12.91
C ARG A 97 2.43 -4.57 14.00
N GLY A 98 1.74 -3.51 14.43
CA GLY A 98 0.78 -3.59 15.54
C GLY A 98 -0.40 -4.53 15.31
N TRP A 99 -0.72 -4.82 14.05
CA TRP A 99 -1.82 -5.71 13.63
C TRP A 99 -1.35 -6.85 12.74
N PHE A 100 -0.03 -7.06 12.64
CA PHE A 100 0.60 -8.02 11.72
C PHE A 100 0.09 -7.85 10.27
N ALA A 101 -0.16 -6.61 9.88
CA ALA A 101 -0.74 -6.26 8.58
C ALA A 101 0.38 -6.07 7.56
N HIS A 102 0.49 -7.00 6.61
CA HIS A 102 1.47 -6.94 5.52
C HIS A 102 0.75 -7.18 4.21
N GLY A 103 0.88 -6.29 3.25
CA GLY A 103 0.16 -6.46 2.00
C GLY A 103 0.55 -5.49 0.92
N TRP A 104 0.08 -5.81 -0.27
CA TRP A 104 0.26 -5.04 -1.48
C TRP A 104 -0.91 -5.28 -2.43
N ALA A 105 -1.18 -4.31 -3.28
CA ALA A 105 -2.13 -4.47 -4.36
C ALA A 105 -1.76 -3.58 -5.53
N TRP A 106 -2.27 -3.92 -6.71
CA TRP A 106 -2.03 -3.22 -7.95
C TRP A 106 -3.31 -3.17 -8.76
N ALA A 107 -3.76 -1.96 -9.08
CA ALA A 107 -4.90 -1.72 -9.94
C ALA A 107 -4.54 -0.79 -11.10
N VAL A 108 -5.16 -1.06 -12.25
CA VAL A 108 -5.01 -0.27 -13.48
C VAL A 108 -6.38 -0.05 -14.11
N ASN A 109 -6.74 1.22 -14.36
CA ASN A 109 -7.93 1.64 -15.08
C ASN A 109 -9.24 0.97 -14.60
N GLY A 110 -9.42 0.82 -13.30
CA GLY A 110 -10.61 0.23 -12.69
C GLY A 110 -10.55 -1.27 -12.43
N VAL A 111 -9.43 -1.93 -12.75
CA VAL A 111 -9.26 -3.38 -12.54
C VAL A 111 -8.16 -3.61 -11.52
N VAL A 112 -8.51 -4.30 -10.41
CA VAL A 112 -7.51 -4.84 -9.48
C VAL A 112 -6.88 -6.07 -10.11
N LEU A 113 -5.62 -5.95 -10.52
CA LEU A 113 -4.86 -7.01 -11.18
C LEU A 113 -4.29 -8.00 -10.18
N ARG A 114 -3.86 -7.49 -9.02
CA ARG A 114 -3.27 -8.27 -7.94
C ARG A 114 -3.63 -7.63 -6.61
N ALA A 115 -4.03 -8.44 -5.63
CA ALA A 115 -4.10 -8.00 -4.25
C ALA A 115 -3.75 -9.14 -3.31
N PHE A 116 -2.82 -8.88 -2.41
CA PHE A 116 -2.39 -9.80 -1.37
C PHE A 116 -2.29 -9.05 -0.05
N ALA A 117 -2.88 -9.55 1.01
CA ALA A 117 -2.63 -9.01 2.35
C ALA A 117 -2.84 -10.06 3.42
N THR A 118 -1.98 -10.09 4.43
CA THR A 118 -2.17 -10.84 5.67
C THR A 118 -2.54 -9.87 6.79
N PHE A 119 -3.48 -10.26 7.65
CA PHE A 119 -3.85 -9.48 8.84
C PHE A 119 -4.07 -10.44 10.01
N ASP A 120 -3.42 -10.21 11.15
CA ASP A 120 -3.56 -11.02 12.37
C ASP A 120 -3.49 -12.54 12.15
N GLY A 121 -2.64 -13.00 11.22
CA GLY A 121 -2.50 -14.42 10.85
C GLY A 121 -3.72 -15.04 10.14
N ALA A 122 -4.77 -14.26 9.87
CA ALA A 122 -6.03 -14.71 9.27
C ALA A 122 -6.04 -14.63 7.74
N VAL A 123 -7.16 -15.12 7.17
CA VAL A 123 -7.43 -15.30 5.73
C VAL A 123 -6.91 -14.12 4.90
N PRO A 124 -5.96 -14.37 3.98
CA PRO A 124 -5.41 -13.33 3.17
C PRO A 124 -6.38 -12.94 2.06
N LEU A 125 -6.42 -11.64 1.78
CA LEU A 125 -6.87 -11.17 0.48
C LEU A 125 -5.97 -11.84 -0.55
N PHE A 126 -6.55 -12.50 -1.54
CA PHE A 126 -5.80 -13.16 -2.60
C PHE A 126 -6.55 -13.04 -3.92
N VAL A 127 -6.23 -11.98 -4.66
CA VAL A 127 -6.85 -11.67 -5.96
C VAL A 127 -5.76 -11.69 -7.01
N GLY A 128 -6.01 -12.38 -8.13
CA GLY A 128 -5.07 -12.50 -9.25
C GLY A 128 -3.88 -13.41 -8.96
N ASP A 129 -3.14 -13.75 -10.01
CA ASP A 129 -1.98 -14.63 -9.92
C ASP A 129 -0.74 -13.90 -9.35
N PRO A 130 0.13 -14.58 -8.58
CA PRO A 130 1.38 -14.00 -8.14
C PRO A 130 2.23 -13.48 -9.31
N THR A 131 2.76 -12.27 -9.15
CA THR A 131 3.60 -11.59 -10.13
C THR A 131 5.03 -12.17 -10.16
N PRO A 132 5.79 -11.95 -11.24
CA PRO A 132 7.22 -12.33 -11.27
C PRO A 132 8.04 -11.73 -10.12
N ALA A 133 7.69 -10.54 -9.64
CA ALA A 133 8.36 -9.90 -8.50
C ALA A 133 8.05 -10.62 -7.17
N GLU A 134 6.80 -11.07 -6.97
CA GLU A 134 6.42 -11.89 -5.82
C GLU A 134 7.16 -13.22 -5.82
N HIS A 135 7.28 -13.89 -6.98
CA HIS A 135 8.09 -15.11 -7.12
C HIS A 135 9.57 -14.89 -6.78
N GLN A 136 10.15 -13.75 -7.21
CA GLN A 136 11.55 -13.42 -6.88
C GLN A 136 11.76 -13.13 -5.39
N VAL A 137 10.77 -12.51 -4.73
CA VAL A 137 10.82 -12.25 -3.28
C VAL A 137 10.46 -13.52 -2.48
N GLY A 138 9.75 -14.47 -3.11
CA GLY A 138 9.28 -15.71 -2.49
C GLY A 138 8.07 -15.52 -1.58
N LYS A 139 7.30 -14.42 -1.74
CA LYS A 139 6.26 -14.01 -0.79
C LYS A 139 4.92 -13.76 -1.46
N GLY A 140 3.84 -13.96 -0.71
CA GLY A 140 2.46 -13.84 -1.19
C GLY A 140 2.08 -14.82 -2.29
N LEU A 141 2.74 -15.98 -2.33
CA LEU A 141 2.53 -16.99 -3.37
C LEU A 141 1.30 -17.86 -3.12
N ARG A 142 0.79 -17.89 -1.88
CA ARG A 142 -0.33 -18.73 -1.46
C ARG A 142 -1.37 -17.90 -0.71
N GLY A 143 -2.63 -18.08 -1.07
CA GLY A 143 -3.77 -17.64 -0.27
C GLY A 143 -4.25 -18.78 0.64
N TYR A 144 -5.31 -18.54 1.40
CA TYR A 144 -6.08 -19.65 1.98
C TYR A 144 -6.96 -20.21 0.87
N ALA A 145 -6.72 -21.45 0.46
CA ALA A 145 -7.64 -22.18 -0.40
C ALA A 145 -8.83 -22.67 0.43
N ASP A 146 -9.98 -22.94 -0.19
CA ASP A 146 -11.14 -23.54 0.49
C ASP A 146 -10.82 -24.87 1.20
N THR A 147 -9.70 -25.49 0.83
CA THR A 147 -9.17 -26.75 1.38
C THR A 147 -8.14 -26.56 2.49
N TRP A 148 -7.97 -25.35 3.06
CA TRP A 148 -6.99 -25.12 4.13
C TRP A 148 -7.20 -26.01 5.37
N ARG A 149 -8.43 -26.47 5.58
CA ARG A 149 -8.76 -27.42 6.65
C ARG A 149 -8.19 -28.81 6.44
N ASP A 150 -7.83 -29.12 5.20
CA ASP A 150 -7.23 -30.38 4.76
C ASP A 150 -5.71 -30.22 4.51
N TRP A 151 -5.12 -29.08 4.88
CA TRP A 151 -3.68 -28.86 4.77
C TRP A 151 -2.92 -29.72 5.76
N GLU A 152 -1.92 -30.42 5.25
CA GLU A 152 -0.94 -31.14 6.04
C GLU A 152 0.14 -30.18 6.57
N GLU A 153 1.01 -30.66 7.46
CA GLU A 153 2.10 -29.86 8.07
C GLU A 153 2.97 -29.16 7.02
N GLU A 154 3.30 -29.86 5.92
CA GLU A 154 4.10 -29.33 4.81
C GLU A 154 3.42 -28.14 4.09
N ASP A 155 2.08 -28.15 4.00
CA ASP A 155 1.33 -27.05 3.39
C ASP A 155 1.32 -25.82 4.30
N TRP A 156 1.22 -26.04 5.62
CA TRP A 156 1.34 -24.98 6.61
C TRP A 156 2.74 -24.37 6.62
N ASP A 157 3.79 -25.19 6.60
CA ASP A 157 5.18 -24.74 6.52
C ASP A 157 5.41 -23.90 5.26
N ALA A 158 4.97 -24.39 4.11
CA ALA A 158 5.07 -23.65 2.85
C ALA A 158 4.29 -22.32 2.89
N TRP A 159 3.15 -22.28 3.58
CA TRP A 159 2.40 -21.04 3.78
C TRP A 159 3.17 -20.05 4.67
N TYR A 160 3.65 -20.49 5.83
CA TYR A 160 4.44 -19.66 6.75
C TYR A 160 5.72 -19.13 6.10
N GLU A 161 6.40 -19.97 5.30
CA GLU A 161 7.56 -19.56 4.51
C GLU A 161 7.21 -18.49 3.48
N SER A 162 6.01 -18.53 2.90
CA SER A 162 5.55 -17.53 1.93
C SER A 162 4.95 -16.27 2.57
N ALA A 163 4.69 -16.27 3.88
CA ALA A 163 4.14 -15.14 4.59
C ALA A 163 5.15 -13.97 4.65
N PRO A 164 4.75 -12.75 4.28
CA PRO A 164 5.66 -11.60 4.28
C PRO A 164 5.85 -11.00 5.67
N ASN A 165 6.96 -10.31 5.84
CA ASN A 165 7.19 -9.35 6.93
C ASN A 165 7.33 -7.92 6.38
N GLU A 166 7.56 -6.95 7.28
CA GLU A 166 7.69 -5.53 6.91
C GLU A 166 8.76 -5.26 5.84
N GLN A 167 9.88 -5.99 5.85
CA GLN A 167 10.96 -5.81 4.89
C GLN A 167 10.59 -6.38 3.51
N ASP A 168 9.81 -7.44 3.46
CA ASP A 168 9.41 -8.04 2.19
C ASP A 168 8.46 -7.13 1.42
N VAL A 169 7.59 -6.39 2.12
CA VAL A 169 6.75 -5.34 1.52
C VAL A 169 7.62 -4.24 0.91
N LEU A 170 8.68 -3.80 1.60
CA LEU A 170 9.62 -2.79 1.08
C LEU A 170 10.36 -3.28 -0.16
N LYS A 171 10.84 -4.53 -0.16
CA LYS A 171 11.49 -5.15 -1.32
C LYS A 171 10.55 -5.23 -2.51
N LEU A 172 9.28 -5.59 -2.29
CA LEU A 172 8.31 -5.67 -3.37
C LEU A 172 7.97 -4.28 -3.94
N ALA A 173 7.78 -3.29 -3.06
CA ALA A 173 7.56 -1.90 -3.49
C ALA A 173 8.73 -1.39 -4.35
N ALA A 174 9.97 -1.70 -3.97
CA ALA A 174 11.15 -1.36 -4.77
C ALA A 174 11.15 -2.00 -6.17
N ARG A 175 10.52 -3.17 -6.33
CA ARG A 175 10.42 -3.87 -7.62
C ARG A 175 9.26 -3.36 -8.48
N TRP A 176 8.17 -2.92 -7.86
CA TRP A 176 6.97 -2.47 -8.56
C TRP A 176 6.99 -0.98 -8.86
N SER A 177 7.56 -0.16 -7.98
CA SER A 177 7.60 1.30 -8.10
C SER A 177 8.84 1.89 -7.42
N VAL A 178 8.75 2.20 -6.12
CA VAL A 178 9.75 2.95 -5.35
C VAL A 178 10.02 2.24 -4.03
N HIS A 179 11.29 2.17 -3.63
CA HIS A 179 11.65 1.78 -2.27
C HIS A 179 11.47 2.99 -1.33
N PRO A 180 10.50 3.00 -0.40
CA PRO A 180 10.13 4.23 0.31
C PRO A 180 11.21 4.73 1.29
N LEU A 181 12.05 3.82 1.82
CA LEU A 181 13.20 4.21 2.66
C LEU A 181 14.36 4.84 1.88
N LEU A 182 14.40 4.70 0.55
CA LEU A 182 15.51 5.17 -0.29
C LEU A 182 15.18 6.48 -1.02
N VAL A 183 14.05 7.12 -0.70
CA VAL A 183 13.69 8.40 -1.32
C VAL A 183 14.67 9.49 -0.88
N ASP A 184 15.29 10.14 -1.85
CA ASP A 184 16.13 11.32 -1.65
C ASP A 184 15.23 12.57 -1.57
N SER A 185 15.00 13.05 -0.34
CA SER A 185 14.10 14.18 -0.08
C SER A 185 14.57 15.49 -0.72
N ALA A 186 15.85 15.61 -1.10
CA ALA A 186 16.36 16.79 -1.79
C ALA A 186 15.85 16.90 -3.25
N GLN A 187 15.34 15.80 -3.81
CA GLN A 187 14.82 15.73 -5.18
C GLN A 187 13.30 15.83 -5.25
N VAL A 188 12.62 15.86 -4.09
CA VAL A 188 11.17 15.94 -4.02
C VAL A 188 10.75 17.36 -3.67
N GLY A 189 9.82 17.93 -4.43
CA GLY A 189 9.23 19.23 -4.11
C GLY A 189 8.29 19.15 -2.91
N ASP A 190 7.79 20.31 -2.49
CA ASP A 190 6.77 20.40 -1.46
C ASP A 190 5.52 19.59 -1.87
N GLY A 191 5.01 18.84 -0.91
CA GLY A 191 3.84 17.99 -1.05
C GLY A 191 2.60 18.60 -0.40
N ILE A 192 1.53 17.82 -0.39
CA ILE A 192 0.23 18.17 0.17
C ILE A 192 -0.05 17.24 1.33
N TYR A 193 -0.15 17.81 2.53
CA TYR A 193 -0.72 17.14 3.68
C TYR A 193 -2.23 17.38 3.74
N GLY A 194 -3.00 16.41 4.20
CA GLY A 194 -4.43 16.58 4.47
C GLY A 194 -5.01 15.40 5.24
N THR A 195 -6.29 15.53 5.59
CA THR A 195 -7.04 14.49 6.30
C THR A 195 -8.02 13.81 5.35
N PRO A 196 -8.15 12.47 5.36
CA PRO A 196 -9.19 11.81 4.57
C PRO A 196 -10.57 12.19 5.11
N ALA A 197 -11.58 12.19 4.25
CA ALA A 197 -12.96 12.18 4.72
C ALA A 197 -13.22 10.88 5.49
N ARG A 198 -13.44 10.97 6.82
CA ARG A 198 -13.91 9.81 7.59
C ARG A 198 -15.38 9.56 7.24
N ALA A 199 -15.72 8.31 6.92
CA ALA A 199 -17.12 7.91 6.84
C ALA A 199 -17.76 8.14 8.22
N ALA A 200 -18.86 8.89 8.25
CA ALA A 200 -19.67 9.11 9.44
C ALA A 200 -20.44 7.84 9.82
#